data_AF-A0A453J1H6-F1
#
_entry.id   AF-A0A453J1H6-F1
#
_cell.length_a   1.000
_cell.length_b   1.000
_cell.length_c   1.000
_cell.angle_alpha   90.00
_cell.angle_beta   90.00
_cell.angle_gamma   90.00
#
_symmetry.space_group_name_H-M   'P 1'
#
loop_
_entity.id
_entity.type
_entity.pdbx_description
1 polymer ?
#
loop_
_entity_poly.entity_id
_entity_poly.type
_entity_poly.pdbx_seq_one_letter_code
_entity_poly.pdbx_strand_id
1 'polypeptide(L)'
;SDARRKKGLRSNFKNRFKEMTHEDKEKVAARFAQMWNEIVSSFREEDLIDNREKELLLVPYVADQGLRVTQWPPFLLASMVPIAVDMAKDSNGKDRDLKKRIENDYYFSCAIKECYASCKNIINDLVHGEQEKR
;
A
#
# COMPACT_ATOMS: atom_id res chain seq x y z
N SER A 1 20.33 -19.27 25.04
CA SER A 1 19.18 -19.96 24.42
C SER A 1 17.97 -19.06 24.57
N ASP A 2 17.69 -18.16 23.63
CA ASP A 2 16.63 -17.16 23.82
C ASP A 2 16.00 -16.68 22.51
N ALA A 3 15.17 -17.54 21.88
CA ALA A 3 14.54 -17.25 20.59
C ALA A 3 13.03 -17.59 20.54
N ARG A 4 12.32 -17.62 21.67
CA ARG A 4 10.95 -18.17 21.73
C ARG A 4 9.80 -17.20 22.02
N ARG A 5 10.01 -15.89 22.18
CA ARG A 5 8.93 -15.01 22.68
C ARG A 5 8.26 -14.02 21.73
N LYS A 6 8.68 -13.88 20.45
CA LYS A 6 8.06 -12.89 19.53
C LYS A 6 7.14 -13.46 18.44
N LYS A 7 6.87 -14.77 18.42
CA LYS A 7 6.14 -15.43 17.32
C LYS A 7 4.60 -15.39 17.44
N GLY A 8 4.04 -15.34 18.64
CA GLY A 8 2.58 -15.52 18.85
C GLY A 8 1.71 -14.33 18.45
N LEU A 9 2.16 -13.09 18.70
CA LEU A 9 1.33 -11.91 18.38
C LEU A 9 1.28 -11.67 16.86
N ARG A 10 2.44 -11.67 16.20
CA ARG A 10 2.57 -11.45 14.75
C ARG A 10 1.90 -12.55 13.93
N SER A 11 1.95 -13.82 14.34
CA SER A 11 1.25 -14.90 13.62
C SER A 11 -0.26 -14.75 13.72
N ASN A 12 -0.78 -14.37 14.89
CA ASN A 12 -2.22 -14.26 15.11
C ASN A 12 -2.83 -13.06 14.36
N PHE A 13 -2.13 -11.93 14.28
CA PHE A 13 -2.57 -10.80 13.46
C PHE A 13 -2.56 -11.13 11.96
N LYS A 14 -1.54 -11.85 11.47
CA LYS A 14 -1.47 -12.28 10.07
C LYS A 14 -2.57 -13.26 9.69
N ASN A 15 -2.89 -14.23 10.57
CA ASN A 15 -3.95 -15.21 10.30
C ASN A 15 -5.35 -14.58 10.28
N ARG A 16 -5.67 -13.71 11.24
CA ARG A 16 -6.98 -13.02 11.27
C ARG A 16 -7.22 -12.17 10.02
N PHE A 17 -6.21 -11.43 9.56
CA PHE A 17 -6.36 -10.59 8.36
C PHE A 17 -6.51 -11.42 7.08
N LYS A 18 -5.92 -12.62 7.04
CA LYS A 18 -6.06 -13.55 5.91
C LYS A 18 -7.47 -14.13 5.81
N GLU A 19 -8.11 -14.37 6.95
CA GLU A 19 -9.47 -14.94 7.07
C GLU A 19 -10.59 -13.92 6.86
N MET A 20 -10.30 -12.61 6.89
CA MET A 20 -11.30 -11.56 6.68
C MET A 20 -11.83 -11.52 5.23
N THR A 21 -13.13 -11.22 5.12
CA THR A 21 -13.79 -10.97 3.83
C THR A 21 -13.24 -9.72 3.15
N HIS A 22 -13.56 -9.53 1.86
CA HIS A 22 -13.18 -8.30 1.15
C HIS A 22 -13.82 -7.06 1.79
N GLU A 23 -15.10 -7.14 2.12
CA GLU A 23 -15.86 -6.05 2.76
C GLU A 23 -15.28 -5.65 4.12
N ASP A 24 -14.84 -6.62 4.92
CA ASP A 24 -14.23 -6.32 6.22
C ASP A 24 -12.88 -5.61 6.06
N LYS A 25 -12.11 -5.96 5.03
CA LYS A 25 -10.83 -5.31 4.70
C LYS A 25 -11.05 -3.88 4.22
N GLU A 26 -12.08 -3.64 3.41
CA GLU A 26 -12.49 -2.29 3.01
C GLU A 26 -12.92 -1.44 4.21
N LYS A 27 -13.72 -2.00 5.13
CA LYS A 27 -14.08 -1.31 6.38
C LYS A 27 -12.86 -0.95 7.22
N VAL A 28 -11.88 -1.84 7.32
CA VAL A 28 -10.62 -1.55 8.03
C VAL A 28 -9.82 -0.46 7.32
N ALA A 29 -9.70 -0.53 5.99
CA ALA A 29 -9.01 0.50 5.21
C ALA A 29 -9.68 1.87 5.36
N ALA A 30 -11.01 1.93 5.31
CA ALA A 30 -11.77 3.16 5.53
C ALA A 30 -11.49 3.73 6.92
N ARG A 31 -11.59 2.92 7.98
CA ARG A 31 -11.29 3.33 9.36
C ARG A 31 -9.85 3.83 9.52
N PHE A 32 -8.90 3.16 8.88
CA PHE A 32 -7.50 3.59 8.87
C PHE A 32 -7.34 4.94 8.18
N ALA A 33 -7.97 5.14 7.01
CA ALA A 33 -7.93 6.41 6.29
C ALA A 33 -8.53 7.56 7.12
N GLN A 34 -9.63 7.33 7.85
CA GLN A 34 -10.17 8.36 8.77
C GLN A 34 -9.11 8.72 9.81
N MET A 35 -8.62 7.74 10.57
CA MET A 35 -7.64 7.97 11.64
C MET A 35 -6.35 8.63 11.11
N TRP A 36 -5.86 8.20 9.95
CA TRP A 36 -4.66 8.73 9.33
C TRP A 36 -4.84 10.17 8.86
N ASN A 37 -5.94 10.48 8.20
CA ASN A 37 -6.22 11.84 7.72
C ASN A 37 -6.39 12.83 8.88
N GLU A 38 -6.91 12.38 10.03
CA GLU A 38 -6.92 13.17 11.26
C GLU A 38 -5.50 13.44 11.78
N ILE A 39 -4.61 12.43 11.80
CA ILE A 39 -3.20 12.60 12.20
C ILE A 39 -2.48 13.58 11.27
N VAL A 40 -2.68 13.47 9.96
CA VAL A 40 -2.07 14.37 8.98
C VAL A 40 -2.62 15.79 9.14
N SER A 41 -3.92 15.94 9.41
CA SER A 41 -4.53 17.24 9.66
C SER A 41 -3.99 17.88 10.94
N SER A 42 -3.80 17.12 12.01
CA SER A 42 -3.22 17.64 13.25
C SER A 42 -1.76 18.05 13.08
N PHE A 43 -0.95 17.31 12.29
CA PHE A 43 0.41 17.75 11.96
C PHE A 43 0.43 19.10 11.25
N ARG A 44 -0.56 19.35 10.39
CA ARG A 44 -0.69 20.66 9.74
C ARG A 44 -1.11 21.74 10.73
N GLU A 45 -2.04 21.45 11.64
CA GLU A 45 -2.49 22.39 12.68
C GLU A 45 -1.37 22.79 13.64
N GLU A 46 -0.47 21.86 13.95
CA GLU A 46 0.73 22.08 14.76
C GLU A 46 1.93 22.64 13.96
N ASP A 47 1.71 23.05 12.71
CA ASP A 47 2.72 23.63 11.79
C ASP A 47 3.97 22.74 11.58
N LEU A 48 3.82 21.41 11.68
CA LEU A 48 4.89 20.43 11.46
C LEU A 48 5.10 20.10 9.98
N ILE A 49 4.08 20.35 9.16
CA ILE A 49 4.07 20.12 7.71
C ILE A 49 3.36 21.27 7.00
N ASP A 50 3.70 21.52 5.74
CA ASP A 50 3.01 22.50 4.91
C ASP A 50 1.71 21.95 4.27
N ASN A 51 0.99 22.80 3.54
CA ASN A 51 -0.25 22.39 2.86
C ASN A 51 0.00 21.36 1.75
N ARG A 52 1.15 21.43 1.08
CA ARG A 52 1.50 20.51 -0.02
C ARG A 52 1.84 19.13 0.52
N GLU A 53 2.61 19.06 1.61
CA GLU A 53 2.90 17.84 2.33
C GLU A 53 1.63 17.21 2.89
N LYS A 54 0.71 18.02 3.44
CA LYS A 54 -0.62 17.54 3.84
C LYS A 54 -1.36 16.89 2.67
N GLU A 55 -1.48 17.58 1.54
CA GLU A 55 -2.18 17.04 0.36
C GLU A 55 -1.57 15.72 -0.14
N LEU A 56 -0.24 15.59 -0.10
CA LEU A 56 0.46 14.36 -0.47
C LEU A 56 0.29 13.21 0.53
N LEU A 57 0.02 13.52 1.81
CA LEU A 57 -0.11 12.54 2.87
C LEU A 57 -1.57 12.09 3.11
N LEU A 58 -2.56 12.84 2.62
CA LEU A 58 -3.97 12.46 2.73
C LEU A 58 -4.27 11.21 1.89
N VAL A 59 -5.08 10.32 2.48
CA VAL A 59 -5.59 9.13 1.80
C VAL A 59 -7.01 9.40 1.34
N PRO A 60 -7.35 9.19 0.06
CA PRO A 60 -8.73 9.37 -0.38
C PRO A 60 -9.64 8.34 0.28
N TYR A 61 -10.78 8.82 0.77
CA TYR A 61 -11.78 8.02 1.49
C TYR A 61 -12.44 6.93 0.64
N VAL A 62 -12.40 7.12 -0.68
CA VAL A 62 -12.90 6.20 -1.67
C VAL A 62 -11.70 5.89 -2.55
N ALA A 63 -11.30 4.61 -2.61
CA ALA A 63 -10.41 4.18 -3.69
C ALA A 63 -11.05 4.67 -4.99
N ASP A 64 -10.33 5.49 -5.75
CA ASP A 64 -10.80 5.96 -7.05
C ASP A 64 -11.51 4.80 -7.77
N GLN A 65 -12.78 4.99 -8.15
CA GLN A 65 -13.61 3.90 -8.70
C GLN A 65 -12.96 3.27 -9.94
N GLY A 66 -12.02 3.99 -10.58
CA GLY A 66 -11.18 3.48 -11.66
C GLY A 66 -10.08 2.49 -11.24
N LEU A 67 -9.57 2.57 -10.00
CA LEU A 67 -8.42 1.77 -9.55
C LEU A 67 -8.81 0.48 -8.81
N ARG A 68 -9.99 0.39 -8.18
CA ARG A 68 -10.46 -0.79 -7.38
C ARG A 68 -9.41 -1.37 -6.41
N VAL A 69 -8.42 -0.57 -6.02
CA VAL A 69 -7.30 -0.96 -5.16
C VAL A 69 -7.20 0.07 -4.03
N THR A 70 -7.04 -0.41 -2.80
CA THR A 70 -6.80 0.46 -1.63
C THR A 70 -5.53 1.27 -1.86
N GLN A 71 -5.63 2.60 -1.73
CA GLN A 71 -4.49 3.50 -1.85
C GLN A 71 -3.86 3.68 -0.47
N TRP A 72 -2.82 2.92 -0.17
CA TRP A 72 -2.10 3.08 1.10
C TRP A 72 -1.15 4.27 1.01
N PRO A 73 -0.91 5.01 2.10
CA PRO A 73 0.13 6.03 2.12
C PRO A 73 1.45 5.48 1.56
N PRO A 74 2.08 6.13 0.56
CA PRO A 74 3.24 5.57 -0.14
C PRO A 74 4.39 5.15 0.78
N PHE A 75 4.59 5.84 1.90
CA PHE A 75 5.63 5.51 2.88
C PHE A 75 5.43 4.14 3.57
N LEU A 76 4.19 3.63 3.67
CA LEU A 76 3.92 2.27 4.17
C LEU A 76 4.39 1.20 3.18
N LEU A 77 4.39 1.54 1.89
CA LEU A 77 4.70 0.63 0.79
C LEU A 77 6.12 0.80 0.27
N ALA A 78 6.78 1.91 0.61
CA ALA A 78 8.09 2.33 0.07
C ALA A 78 9.18 1.26 0.24
N SER A 79 9.13 0.47 1.32
CA SER A 79 10.09 -0.63 1.51
C SER A 79 9.73 -1.89 0.72
N MET A 80 8.45 -2.13 0.44
CA MET A 80 7.97 -3.38 -0.16
C MET A 80 8.24 -3.44 -1.67
N VAL A 81 8.15 -2.32 -2.38
CA VAL A 81 8.38 -2.27 -3.83
C VAL A 81 9.84 -2.58 -4.20
N PRO A 82 10.87 -1.94 -3.60
CA PRO A 82 12.26 -2.28 -3.88
C PRO A 82 12.59 -3.74 -3.54
N ILE A 83 12.05 -4.26 -2.41
CA ILE A 83 12.23 -5.66 -2.03
C ILE A 83 11.61 -6.59 -3.08
N ALA A 84 10.41 -6.27 -3.59
CA ALA A 84 9.77 -7.07 -4.63
C ALA A 84 10.58 -7.10 -5.93
N VAL A 85 11.18 -5.97 -6.32
CA VAL A 85 12.05 -5.87 -7.49
C VAL A 85 13.32 -6.72 -7.32
N ASP A 86 13.96 -6.64 -6.15
CA ASP A 86 15.15 -7.44 -5.82
C ASP A 86 14.83 -8.95 -5.82
N MET A 87 13.70 -9.34 -5.21
CA MET A 87 13.22 -10.72 -5.23
C MET A 87 12.90 -11.22 -6.64
N ALA A 88 12.38 -10.36 -7.53
CA ALA A 88 12.11 -10.73 -8.91
C ALA A 88 13.40 -10.97 -9.70
N LYS A 89 14.42 -10.13 -9.46
CA LYS A 89 15.76 -10.27 -10.05
C LYS A 89 16.41 -11.60 -9.67
N ASP A 90 16.27 -12.01 -8.41
CA ASP A 90 16.86 -13.26 -7.88
C ASP A 90 16.01 -14.52 -8.14
N SER A 91 14.85 -14.38 -8.80
CA SER A 91 13.89 -15.48 -8.94
C SER A 91 14.39 -16.62 -9.84
N ASN A 92 15.31 -16.36 -10.78
CA ASN A 92 15.85 -17.34 -11.73
C ASN A 92 14.76 -18.25 -12.36
N GLY A 93 13.61 -17.68 -12.72
CA GLY A 93 12.48 -18.40 -13.34
C GLY A 93 11.58 -19.17 -12.36
N LYS A 94 11.76 -19.00 -11.04
CA LYS A 94 10.90 -19.60 -10.00
C LYS A 94 9.71 -18.71 -9.64
N ASP A 95 8.91 -18.34 -10.65
CA ASP A 95 7.79 -17.41 -10.50
C ASP A 95 6.77 -17.88 -9.46
N ARG A 96 6.57 -19.20 -9.35
CA ARG A 96 5.68 -19.81 -8.35
C ARG A 96 6.12 -19.52 -6.91
N ASP A 97 7.42 -19.60 -6.64
CA ASP A 97 7.97 -19.35 -5.30
C ASP A 97 7.95 -17.87 -4.96
N LEU A 98 8.24 -17.02 -5.96
CA LEU A 98 8.14 -15.57 -5.85
C LEU A 98 6.69 -15.15 -5.52
N LYS A 99 5.72 -15.64 -6.31
CA LYS A 99 4.29 -15.35 -6.11
C LYS A 99 3.82 -15.81 -4.74
N LYS A 100 4.22 -17.00 -4.29
CA LYS A 100 3.87 -17.51 -2.96
C LYS A 100 4.43 -16.63 -1.84
N ARG A 101 5.65 -16.10 -1.99
CA ARG A 101 6.23 -15.16 -1.00
C ARG A 101 5.48 -13.83 -0.97
N ILE A 102 5.11 -13.30 -2.13
CA ILE A 102 4.32 -12.07 -2.25
C ILE A 102 2.94 -12.24 -1.62
N GLU A 103 2.23 -13.32 -1.94
CA GLU A 103 0.87 -13.60 -1.45
C GLU A 103 0.82 -13.98 0.02
N ASN A 104 1.95 -14.35 0.63
CA ASN A 104 2.00 -14.67 2.05
C ASN A 104 1.83 -13.43 2.95
N ASP A 105 2.00 -12.23 2.41
CA ASP A 105 1.76 -10.99 3.13
C ASP A 105 0.76 -10.13 2.37
N TYR A 106 -0.41 -9.92 2.97
CA TYR A 106 -1.51 -9.17 2.37
C TYR A 106 -1.06 -7.76 1.97
N TYR A 107 -0.35 -7.06 2.86
CA TYR A 107 0.10 -5.69 2.61
C TYR A 107 1.18 -5.65 1.53
N PHE A 108 2.03 -6.68 1.44
CA PHE A 108 3.01 -6.81 0.35
C PHE A 108 2.32 -6.99 -1.01
N SER A 109 1.28 -7.83 -1.06
CA SER A 109 0.47 -7.99 -2.27
C SER A 109 -0.27 -6.70 -2.64
N CYS A 110 -0.85 -5.99 -1.67
CA CYS A 110 -1.48 -4.69 -1.88
C CYS A 110 -0.48 -3.67 -2.43
N ALA A 111 0.72 -3.56 -1.83
CA ALA A 111 1.78 -2.64 -2.25
C ALA A 111 2.13 -2.81 -3.73
N ILE A 112 2.31 -4.06 -4.17
CA ILE A 112 2.68 -4.37 -5.55
C ILE A 112 1.52 -4.08 -6.51
N LYS A 113 0.30 -4.49 -6.15
CA LYS A 113 -0.89 -4.25 -6.98
C LYS A 113 -1.17 -2.77 -7.15
N GLU A 114 -1.09 -2.01 -6.06
CA GLU A 114 -1.27 -0.56 -6.07
C GLU A 114 -0.18 0.11 -6.90
N CYS A 115 1.10 -0.18 -6.64
CA CYS A 115 2.20 0.39 -7.40
C CYS A 115 2.05 0.11 -8.91
N TYR A 116 1.73 -1.13 -9.29
CA TYR A 116 1.48 -1.48 -10.69
C TYR A 116 0.30 -0.70 -11.29
N ALA A 117 -0.82 -0.60 -10.57
CA ALA A 117 -2.00 0.10 -11.04
C ALA A 117 -1.75 1.61 -11.18
N SER A 118 -1.09 2.23 -10.20
CA SER A 118 -0.69 3.63 -10.22
C SER A 118 0.28 3.93 -11.37
N CYS A 119 1.33 3.11 -11.55
CA CYS A 119 2.24 3.26 -12.69
C CYS A 119 1.52 3.10 -14.03
N LYS A 120 0.61 2.13 -14.14
CA LYS A 120 -0.19 1.92 -15.35
C LYS A 120 -1.06 3.13 -15.66
N ASN A 121 -1.72 3.72 -14.66
CA ASN A 121 -2.52 4.93 -14.83
C ASN A 121 -1.65 6.11 -15.26
N ILE A 122 -0.53 6.36 -14.57
CA ILE A 122 0.42 7.41 -14.96
C ILE A 122 0.88 7.24 -16.41
N ILE A 123 1.25 6.03 -16.82
CA ILE A 123 1.68 5.76 -18.20
C ILE A 123 0.53 6.00 -19.18
N ASN A 124 -0.69 5.54 -18.86
CA ASN A 124 -1.84 5.75 -19.71
C ASN A 124 -2.16 7.24 -19.87
N ASP A 125 -2.09 8.02 -18.78
CA ASP A 125 -2.31 9.46 -18.78
C ASP A 125 -1.23 10.18 -19.57
N LEU A 126 0.04 9.76 -19.46
CA LEU A 126 1.14 10.34 -20.25
C LEU A 126 1.05 10.00 -21.74
N VAL A 127 0.58 8.80 -22.09
CA VAL A 127 0.54 8.31 -23.48
C VAL A 127 -0.74 8.76 -24.20
N HIS A 128 -1.88 8.81 -23.51
CA HIS A 128 -3.19 9.13 -24.09
C HIS A 128 -3.75 10.49 -23.63
N GLY A 129 -3.11 11.17 -22.67
CA GLY A 129 -3.56 12.47 -22.17
C GLY A 129 -3.34 13.60 -23.15
N GLU A 130 -4.00 14.73 -22.89
CA GLU A 130 -3.78 15.96 -23.67
C GLU A 130 -2.32 16.39 -23.55
N GLN A 131 -1.71 16.75 -24.68
CA GLN A 131 -0.37 17.32 -24.67
C GLN A 131 -0.39 18.63 -23.89
N GLU A 132 0.58 18.78 -22.99
CA GLU A 132 0.78 20.00 -22.21
C GLU A 132 0.89 21.19 -23.18
N LYS A 133 -0.08 22.11 -23.11
CA LYS A 133 -0.06 23.32 -23.95
C LYS A 133 1.07 24.22 -23.45
N ARG A 134 2.10 24.37 -24.28
CA ARG A 134 3.19 25.33 -24.08
C ARG A 134 2.70 26.77 -24.06
#